data_AF-I0WA47-F1
#
_entry.id   AF-I0WA47-F1
#
_cell.length_a   1.000
_cell.length_b   1.000
_cell.length_c   1.000
_cell.angle_alpha   90.00
_cell.angle_beta   90.00
_cell.angle_gamma   90.00
#
_symmetry.space_group_name_H-M   'P 1'
#
loop_
_entity.id
_entity.type
_entity.pdbx_description
1 polymer ?
#
loop_
_entity_poly.entity_id
_entity_poly.type
_entity_poly.pdbx_seq_one_letter_code
_entity_poly.pdbx_strand_id
1 'polypeptide(L)'
;MAAVVSLQQFAGRADPGGRDGRQARGTIDGVRNLLSLQPAEDSLGKYCAASYALQQWSVPAPLTGQIVAPLQFLEAQAALAQGWAVVMPDHQGPNAAYAAGHLAGRITLDGIRAAENFDPLGLTGRQTPVGLMGYSGGAIATGHAAELHASYAPDLNIVGAAEGGIPADLGALVDLADNNLGAGIVLGGVFGVSRDYPELAEYLDTHLNPLGKQLLAAKSNLCVSYQSALLPFVNLSGLFDSPSGDPLRDPVVESVLDRTEMGHRVPDVPMFMYQANPDWLVPVGPVDTLVDTYCQDPNARVTYTRDHASEHLSLEPVAAASALMWLRDRFDGVPADAGCTTRDVGSMALDQATWPVWSSIVGDTIASLLGQPIGT
;
A
#
# COMPACT_ATOMS: atom_id res chain seq x y z
N MET A 1 -1.35 15.86 -2.66
CA MET A 1 -1.91 15.79 -4.04
C MET A 1 -1.99 14.30 -4.38
N ALA A 2 -2.67 13.87 -5.42
CA ALA A 2 -2.67 12.45 -5.80
C ALA A 2 -2.20 12.36 -7.25
N ALA A 3 -1.42 11.33 -7.60
CA ALA A 3 -1.24 10.98 -9.00
C ALA A 3 -2.54 10.35 -9.49
N VAL A 4 -3.16 10.98 -10.48
CA VAL A 4 -4.37 10.49 -11.14
C VAL A 4 -4.00 10.16 -12.58
N VAL A 5 -4.15 8.89 -12.96
CA VAL A 5 -3.82 8.43 -14.32
C VAL A 5 -5.09 7.88 -14.98
N SER A 6 -5.40 8.42 -16.15
CA SER A 6 -6.47 7.94 -17.03
C SER A 6 -5.92 7.84 -18.44
N LEU A 7 -6.35 6.79 -19.14
CA LEU A 7 -6.05 6.51 -20.54
C LEU A 7 -6.27 7.69 -21.48
N GLN A 8 -7.15 8.63 -21.13
CA GLN A 8 -7.42 9.83 -21.94
C GLN A 8 -6.22 10.78 -22.07
N GLN A 9 -5.21 10.71 -21.19
CA GLN A 9 -4.02 11.55 -21.29
C GLN A 9 -3.08 11.15 -22.45
N PHE A 10 -3.30 10.00 -23.09
CA PHE A 10 -2.48 9.49 -24.20
C PHE A 10 -3.20 9.45 -25.56
N ALA A 11 -4.50 9.76 -25.61
CA ALA A 11 -5.28 9.70 -26.84
C ALA A 11 -5.27 11.04 -27.58
N GLY A 12 -4.39 11.16 -28.59
CA GLY A 12 -4.57 12.14 -29.66
C GLY A 12 -5.94 11.94 -30.34
N ARG A 13 -6.57 13.06 -30.72
CA ARG A 13 -7.92 13.17 -31.32
C ARG A 13 -8.32 11.95 -32.17
N ALA A 14 -9.37 11.24 -31.73
CA ALA A 14 -9.98 10.16 -32.50
C ALA A 14 -10.74 10.69 -33.74
N ASP A 15 -10.48 10.05 -34.87
CA ASP A 15 -11.15 10.21 -36.17
C ASP A 15 -12.56 9.56 -36.13
N PRO A 16 -13.65 10.24 -36.53
CA PRO A 16 -15.00 9.70 -36.40
C PRO A 16 -15.33 8.81 -37.60
N GLY A 17 -14.86 7.57 -37.62
CA GLY A 17 -15.17 6.69 -38.76
C GLY A 17 -14.66 5.26 -38.68
N GLY A 18 -15.19 4.44 -37.78
CA GLY A 18 -14.90 3.01 -37.80
C GLY A 18 -15.85 2.20 -36.93
N ARG A 19 -16.82 1.52 -37.56
CA ARG A 19 -17.64 0.49 -36.91
C ARG A 19 -16.83 -0.80 -36.86
N ASP A 20 -16.24 -1.14 -35.71
CA ASP A 20 -15.89 -2.52 -35.37
C ASP A 20 -16.42 -2.82 -33.96
N GLY A 21 -17.25 -3.86 -33.86
CA GLY A 21 -18.08 -4.19 -32.71
C GLY A 21 -17.34 -5.00 -31.64
N ARG A 22 -16.20 -4.51 -31.16
CA ARG A 22 -15.55 -5.06 -29.96
C ARG A 22 -15.91 -4.16 -28.78
N GLN A 23 -16.72 -4.68 -27.85
CA GLN A 23 -16.86 -4.07 -26.53
C GLN A 23 -15.47 -3.95 -25.91
N ALA A 24 -15.07 -2.73 -25.55
CA ALA A 24 -13.86 -2.49 -24.78
C ALA A 24 -13.94 -3.32 -23.49
N ARG A 25 -12.91 -4.11 -23.19
CA ARG A 25 -12.83 -4.83 -21.93
C ARG A 25 -12.81 -3.78 -20.82
N GLY A 26 -13.83 -3.80 -19.97
CA GLY A 26 -14.05 -2.81 -18.90
C GLY A 26 -15.36 -2.01 -19.01
N THR A 27 -16.16 -2.18 -20.07
CA THR A 27 -17.50 -1.56 -20.13
C THR A 27 -18.60 -2.59 -19.92
N ILE A 28 -18.93 -2.91 -18.66
CA ILE A 28 -20.28 -3.33 -18.31
C ILE A 28 -21.08 -2.03 -18.20
N ASP A 29 -21.96 -1.76 -19.16
CA ASP A 29 -22.98 -0.69 -19.14
C ASP A 29 -22.66 0.57 -18.32
N GLY A 30 -21.63 1.32 -18.72
CA GLY A 30 -21.50 2.74 -18.36
C GLY A 30 -20.85 3.13 -17.03
N VAL A 31 -20.26 2.20 -16.26
CA VAL A 31 -19.51 2.55 -15.02
C VAL A 31 -18.07 2.06 -15.09
N ARG A 32 -17.10 2.99 -14.96
CA ARG A 32 -15.67 2.67 -14.89
C ARG A 32 -15.28 2.37 -13.44
N ASN A 33 -14.70 1.20 -13.19
CA ASN A 33 -14.16 0.82 -11.88
C ASN A 33 -12.96 1.70 -11.51
N LEU A 34 -12.77 1.96 -10.21
CA LEU A 34 -11.63 2.70 -9.68
C LEU A 34 -10.77 1.81 -8.78
N LEU A 35 -9.48 1.70 -9.09
CA LEU A 35 -8.48 1.16 -8.17
C LEU A 35 -7.80 2.30 -7.41
N SER A 36 -7.86 2.27 -6.08
CA SER A 36 -7.02 3.10 -5.22
C SER A 36 -5.78 2.29 -4.87
N LEU A 37 -4.63 2.64 -5.44
CA LEU A 37 -3.36 1.92 -5.26
C LEU A 37 -2.47 2.72 -4.30
N GLN A 38 -2.09 2.12 -3.19
CA GLN A 38 -1.25 2.72 -2.16
C GLN A 38 0.20 2.22 -2.34
N PRO A 39 1.11 3.05 -2.89
CA PRO A 39 2.49 2.62 -3.06
C PRO A 39 3.24 2.60 -1.72
N ALA A 40 4.19 1.69 -1.53
CA ALA A 40 5.09 1.71 -0.38
C ALA A 40 6.08 2.88 -0.49
N GLU A 41 5.61 4.09 -0.17
CA GLU A 41 6.38 5.33 -0.27
C GLU A 41 7.60 5.27 0.66
N ASP A 42 7.42 4.82 1.90
CA ASP A 42 8.46 4.46 2.88
C ASP A 42 9.58 5.49 3.02
N SER A 43 9.18 6.76 3.05
CA SER A 43 10.08 7.89 2.84
C SER A 43 9.74 9.07 3.72
N LEU A 44 10.72 9.95 3.92
CA LEU A 44 10.55 11.15 4.74
C LEU A 44 10.74 12.45 3.94
N GLY A 45 11.16 12.37 2.67
CA GLY A 45 11.24 13.51 1.77
C GLY A 45 9.94 13.74 0.99
N LYS A 46 9.49 14.99 0.86
CA LYS A 46 8.26 15.32 0.10
C LYS A 46 8.37 15.00 -1.39
N TYR A 47 9.59 15.00 -1.94
CA TYR A 47 9.87 14.60 -3.31
C TYR A 47 9.88 13.08 -3.52
N CYS A 48 9.64 12.29 -2.47
CA CYS A 48 9.46 10.85 -2.55
C CYS A 48 7.99 10.47 -2.80
N ALA A 49 7.06 11.41 -2.64
CA ALA A 49 5.65 11.19 -2.83
C ALA A 49 5.32 10.72 -4.26
N ALA A 50 4.32 9.85 -4.38
CA ALA A 50 3.91 9.25 -5.65
C ALA A 50 3.58 10.30 -6.72
N SER A 51 2.90 11.40 -6.32
CA SER A 51 2.55 12.51 -7.21
C SER A 51 3.75 13.19 -7.87
N TYR A 52 4.90 13.22 -7.19
CA TYR A 52 6.14 13.74 -7.75
C TYR A 52 6.94 12.66 -8.47
N ALA A 53 7.13 11.50 -7.83
CA ALA A 53 7.98 10.43 -8.36
C ALA A 53 7.52 9.92 -9.73
N LEU A 54 6.21 9.88 -9.97
CA LEU A 54 5.60 9.43 -11.22
C LEU A 54 5.44 10.54 -12.27
N GLN A 55 5.73 11.79 -11.92
CA GLN A 55 5.61 12.90 -12.86
C GLN A 55 6.64 12.77 -13.99
N GLN A 56 6.23 13.09 -15.22
CA GLN A 56 7.19 13.26 -16.32
C GLN A 56 8.25 14.30 -15.94
N TRP A 57 9.52 13.97 -16.18
CA TRP A 57 10.68 14.82 -15.85
C TRP A 57 10.92 15.05 -14.35
N SER A 58 10.34 14.21 -13.48
CA SER A 58 10.80 14.12 -12.10
C SER A 58 12.28 13.75 -12.03
N VAL A 59 12.94 14.06 -10.91
CA VAL A 59 14.32 13.61 -10.70
C VAL A 59 14.34 12.06 -10.74
N PRO A 60 15.21 11.43 -11.55
CA PRO A 60 15.22 9.98 -11.72
C PRO A 60 15.27 9.22 -10.40
N ALA A 61 14.47 8.15 -10.31
CA ALA A 61 14.38 7.29 -9.13
C ALA A 61 15.72 6.79 -8.57
N PRO A 62 16.74 6.42 -9.40
CA PRO A 62 18.05 6.04 -8.88
C PRO A 62 18.81 7.17 -8.16
N LEU A 63 18.47 8.44 -8.42
CA LEU A 63 19.06 9.61 -7.77
C LEU A 63 18.29 10.06 -6.53
N THR A 64 16.95 10.02 -6.56
CA THR A 64 16.14 10.35 -5.39
C THR A 64 16.13 9.23 -4.35
N GLY A 65 16.31 7.98 -4.81
CA GLY A 65 16.12 6.78 -4.00
C GLY A 65 14.66 6.34 -3.90
N GLN A 66 13.72 6.94 -4.64
CA GLN A 66 12.32 6.51 -4.69
C GLN A 66 12.11 5.52 -5.85
N ILE A 67 12.58 4.28 -5.67
CA ILE A 67 12.49 3.23 -6.70
C ILE A 67 11.15 2.49 -6.68
N VAL A 68 10.44 2.53 -5.55
CA VAL A 68 9.25 1.68 -5.33
C VAL A 68 8.04 2.24 -6.08
N ALA A 69 7.78 3.54 -6.01
CA ALA A 69 6.63 4.13 -6.71
C ALA A 69 6.65 3.84 -8.24
N PRO A 70 7.77 3.99 -8.98
CA PRO A 70 7.85 3.58 -10.39
C PRO A 70 7.70 2.06 -10.62
N LEU A 71 8.16 1.20 -9.71
CA LEU A 71 8.00 -0.25 -9.84
C LEU A 71 6.53 -0.65 -9.65
N GLN A 72 5.88 -0.16 -8.61
CA GLN A 72 4.45 -0.39 -8.35
C GLN A 72 3.54 0.32 -9.36
N PHE A 73 4.06 1.26 -10.15
CA PHE A 73 3.34 1.78 -11.31
C PHE A 73 3.10 0.72 -12.40
N LEU A 74 3.80 -0.41 -12.39
CA LEU A 74 3.47 -1.56 -13.24
C LEU A 74 2.11 -2.17 -12.87
N GLU A 75 1.74 -2.16 -11.60
CA GLU A 75 0.42 -2.61 -11.12
C GLU A 75 -0.67 -1.63 -11.55
N ALA A 76 -0.39 -0.32 -11.48
CA ALA A 76 -1.28 0.70 -12.03
C ALA A 76 -1.49 0.51 -13.54
N GLN A 77 -0.44 0.22 -14.31
CA GLN A 77 -0.53 -0.09 -15.74
C GLN A 77 -1.38 -1.34 -16.00
N ALA A 78 -1.20 -2.39 -15.18
CA ALA A 78 -2.01 -3.60 -15.27
C ALA A 78 -3.50 -3.31 -15.02
N ALA A 79 -3.82 -2.49 -14.01
CA ALA A 79 -5.19 -2.05 -13.74
C ALA A 79 -5.78 -1.21 -14.89
N LEU A 80 -4.99 -0.29 -15.46
CA LEU A 80 -5.39 0.50 -16.64
C LEU A 80 -5.66 -0.41 -17.85
N ALA A 81 -4.87 -1.47 -18.04
CA ALA A 81 -5.07 -2.46 -19.10
C ALA A 81 -6.36 -3.29 -18.92
N GLN A 82 -6.89 -3.40 -17.69
CA GLN A 82 -8.22 -3.96 -17.42
C GLN A 82 -9.38 -2.96 -17.64
N GLY A 83 -9.07 -1.72 -18.03
CA GLY A 83 -10.04 -0.65 -18.24
C GLY A 83 -10.45 0.10 -16.96
N TRP A 84 -9.73 -0.11 -15.85
CA TRP A 84 -10.00 0.58 -14.58
C TRP A 84 -9.38 1.98 -14.58
N ALA A 85 -9.97 2.93 -13.85
CA ALA A 85 -9.27 4.15 -13.44
C ALA A 85 -8.34 3.83 -12.27
N VAL A 86 -7.27 4.62 -12.10
CA VAL A 86 -6.34 4.47 -10.97
C VAL A 86 -6.16 5.81 -10.26
N VAL A 87 -6.22 5.79 -8.93
CA VAL A 87 -5.77 6.88 -8.06
C VAL A 87 -4.65 6.38 -7.16
N MET A 88 -3.55 7.14 -7.09
CA MET A 88 -2.41 6.87 -6.22
C MET A 88 -2.22 8.06 -5.25
N PRO A 89 -2.78 8.00 -4.04
CA PRO A 89 -2.69 9.10 -3.08
C PRO A 89 -1.29 9.22 -2.48
N ASP A 90 -0.83 10.45 -2.23
CA ASP A 90 0.33 10.72 -1.37
C ASP A 90 -0.07 10.45 0.10
N HIS A 91 -0.29 9.18 0.47
CA HIS A 91 -0.95 8.79 1.72
C HIS A 91 -0.14 9.15 2.97
N GLN A 92 1.17 9.42 2.86
CA GLN A 92 1.96 9.93 3.99
C GLN A 92 1.67 11.42 4.30
N GLY A 93 0.89 12.09 3.46
CA GLY A 93 0.46 13.46 3.65
C GLY A 93 1.56 14.51 3.49
N PRO A 94 1.24 15.79 3.74
CA PRO A 94 2.14 16.93 3.48
C PRO A 94 3.39 16.95 4.37
N ASN A 95 3.40 16.15 5.43
CA ASN A 95 4.52 16.00 6.36
C ASN A 95 5.36 14.74 6.09
N ALA A 96 5.01 13.91 5.10
CA ALA A 96 5.64 12.61 4.88
C ALA A 96 5.72 11.80 6.19
N ALA A 97 4.57 11.63 6.84
CA ALA A 97 4.41 10.89 8.08
C ALA A 97 4.34 9.38 7.75
N TYR A 98 5.48 8.82 7.36
CA TYR A 98 5.62 7.40 7.07
C TYR A 98 5.13 6.55 8.26
N ALA A 99 4.40 5.48 7.96
CA ALA A 99 3.78 4.55 8.90
C ALA A 99 2.67 5.11 9.80
N ALA A 100 2.26 6.38 9.63
CA ALA A 100 1.07 6.93 10.32
C ALA A 100 -0.23 6.41 9.68
N GLY A 101 -0.67 5.22 10.10
CA GLY A 101 -1.79 4.48 9.50
C GLY A 101 -3.11 5.23 9.43
N HIS A 102 -3.57 5.82 10.53
CA HIS A 102 -4.82 6.60 10.54
C HIS A 102 -4.82 7.80 9.59
N LEU A 103 -3.70 8.53 9.49
CA LEU A 103 -3.54 9.61 8.52
C LEU A 103 -3.61 9.06 7.09
N ALA A 104 -2.88 7.98 6.83
CA ALA A 104 -2.80 7.35 5.51
C ALA A 104 -4.14 6.77 5.05
N GLY A 105 -4.90 6.14 5.95
CA GLY A 105 -6.23 5.63 5.67
C GLY A 105 -7.22 6.76 5.30
N ARG A 106 -7.24 7.86 6.05
CA ARG A 106 -8.10 9.01 5.74
C ARG A 106 -7.73 9.67 4.41
N ILE A 107 -6.44 9.88 4.15
CA ILE A 107 -5.97 10.44 2.88
C ILE A 107 -6.33 9.52 1.71
N THR A 108 -6.26 8.20 1.90
CA THR A 108 -6.66 7.22 0.88
C THR A 108 -8.15 7.33 0.57
N LEU A 109 -9.00 7.35 1.59
CA LEU A 109 -10.46 7.49 1.43
C LEU A 109 -10.83 8.85 0.79
N ASP A 110 -10.21 9.94 1.22
CA ASP A 110 -10.44 11.27 0.61
C ASP A 110 -9.85 11.38 -0.81
N GLY A 111 -8.78 10.65 -1.10
CA GLY A 111 -8.23 10.51 -2.45
C GLY A 111 -9.21 9.86 -3.41
N ILE A 112 -9.96 8.85 -2.94
CA ILE A 112 -11.06 8.23 -3.71
C ILE A 112 -12.17 9.27 -3.95
N ARG A 113 -12.59 10.01 -2.91
CA ARG A 113 -13.58 11.10 -3.06
C ARG A 113 -13.13 12.14 -4.08
N ALA A 114 -11.85 12.48 -4.08
CA ALA A 114 -11.27 13.42 -5.04
C ALA A 114 -11.32 12.86 -6.47
N ALA A 115 -11.00 11.58 -6.66
CA ALA A 115 -11.10 10.91 -7.95
C ALA A 115 -12.56 10.86 -8.46
N GLU A 116 -13.51 10.45 -7.62
CA GLU A 116 -14.94 10.42 -7.96
C GLU A 116 -15.49 11.79 -8.39
N ASN A 117 -14.92 12.87 -7.86
CA ASN A 117 -15.30 14.26 -8.17
C ASN A 117 -14.46 14.89 -9.31
N PHE A 118 -13.53 14.13 -9.92
CA PHE A 118 -12.68 14.64 -10.97
C PHE A 118 -13.22 14.23 -12.35
N ASP A 119 -14.01 15.13 -12.96
CA ASP A 119 -14.70 14.91 -14.24
C ASP A 119 -13.87 14.18 -15.33
N PRO A 120 -12.57 14.47 -15.53
CA PRO A 120 -11.77 13.80 -16.55
C PRO A 120 -11.57 12.28 -16.35
N LEU A 121 -11.85 11.72 -15.18
CA LEU A 121 -11.80 10.27 -14.98
C LEU A 121 -13.04 9.55 -15.53
N GLY A 122 -14.15 10.27 -15.73
CA GLY A 122 -15.42 9.70 -16.21
C GLY A 122 -16.04 8.69 -15.24
N LEU A 123 -15.86 8.90 -13.93
CA LEU A 123 -16.44 8.07 -12.87
C LEU A 123 -17.88 8.47 -12.59
N THR A 124 -18.65 7.59 -11.96
CA THR A 124 -20.08 7.81 -11.65
C THR A 124 -20.29 8.35 -10.24
N GLY A 125 -19.36 9.17 -9.74
CA GLY A 125 -19.40 9.68 -8.36
C GLY A 125 -19.43 8.52 -7.35
N ARG A 126 -20.27 8.63 -6.31
CA ARG A 126 -20.36 7.67 -5.19
C ARG A 126 -20.82 6.25 -5.58
N GLN A 127 -21.34 6.07 -6.79
CA GLN A 127 -21.74 4.75 -7.29
C GLN A 127 -20.56 3.96 -7.86
N THR A 128 -19.42 4.62 -8.07
CA THR A 128 -18.21 4.03 -8.65
C THR A 128 -17.76 2.85 -7.79
N PRO A 129 -17.66 1.62 -8.33
CA PRO A 129 -17.03 0.52 -7.61
C PRO A 129 -15.56 0.83 -7.36
N VAL A 130 -15.12 0.72 -6.10
CA VAL A 130 -13.75 1.02 -5.69
C VAL A 130 -13.07 -0.20 -5.09
N GLY A 131 -11.90 -0.55 -5.62
CA GLY A 131 -10.99 -1.53 -5.01
C GLY A 131 -9.82 -0.81 -4.33
N LEU A 132 -9.35 -1.35 -3.21
CA LEU A 132 -8.10 -0.90 -2.56
C LEU A 132 -6.99 -1.93 -2.79
N MET A 133 -5.77 -1.47 -3.04
CA MET A 133 -4.60 -2.35 -3.18
C MET A 133 -3.35 -1.70 -2.60
N GLY A 134 -2.57 -2.44 -1.81
CA GLY A 134 -1.29 -1.98 -1.30
C GLY A 134 -0.42 -3.13 -0.78
N TYR A 135 0.90 -2.98 -0.89
CA TYR A 135 1.87 -3.95 -0.41
C TYR A 135 2.91 -3.27 0.49
N SER A 136 3.43 -3.99 1.49
CA SER A 136 4.44 -3.47 2.43
C SER A 136 3.96 -2.20 3.13
N GLY A 137 4.70 -1.08 3.11
CA GLY A 137 4.22 0.18 3.66
C GLY A 137 2.92 0.72 3.03
N GLY A 138 2.60 0.32 1.80
CA GLY A 138 1.32 0.60 1.16
C GLY A 138 0.15 -0.14 1.83
N ALA A 139 0.39 -1.35 2.36
CA ALA A 139 -0.61 -2.12 3.11
C ALA A 139 -1.00 -1.40 4.42
N ILE A 140 -0.11 -0.61 5.02
CA ILE A 140 -0.47 0.24 6.17
C ILE A 140 -1.63 1.18 5.80
N ALA A 141 -1.54 1.84 4.64
CA ALA A 141 -2.58 2.74 4.18
C ALA A 141 -3.85 2.00 3.75
N THR A 142 -3.72 0.84 3.08
CA THR A 142 -4.84 0.01 2.63
C THR A 142 -5.64 -0.57 3.80
N GLY A 143 -4.98 -1.20 4.78
CA GLY A 143 -5.63 -1.79 5.95
C GLY A 143 -6.34 -0.75 6.80
N HIS A 144 -5.67 0.35 7.15
CA HIS A 144 -6.30 1.45 7.90
C HIS A 144 -7.45 2.11 7.12
N ALA A 145 -7.38 2.21 5.79
CA ALA A 145 -8.51 2.69 4.99
C ALA A 145 -9.71 1.73 5.08
N ALA A 146 -9.46 0.42 5.04
CA ALA A 146 -10.50 -0.59 5.17
C ALA A 146 -11.16 -0.58 6.57
N GLU A 147 -10.38 -0.46 7.64
CA GLU A 147 -10.89 -0.32 9.01
C GLU A 147 -11.70 0.97 9.23
N LEU A 148 -11.26 2.06 8.60
CA LEU A 148 -11.90 3.37 8.76
C LEU A 148 -13.17 3.52 7.91
N HIS A 149 -13.34 2.75 6.84
CA HIS A 149 -14.37 2.91 5.82
C HIS A 149 -15.77 3.15 6.42
N ALA A 150 -16.30 2.22 7.22
CA ALA A 150 -17.64 2.32 7.80
C ALA A 150 -17.86 3.58 8.66
N SER A 151 -16.80 4.09 9.29
CA SER A 151 -16.88 5.21 10.25
C SER A 151 -16.55 6.58 9.65
N TYR A 152 -15.69 6.62 8.63
CA TYR A 152 -15.15 7.85 8.04
C TYR A 152 -15.70 8.13 6.63
N ALA A 153 -15.91 7.07 5.85
CA ALA A 153 -16.36 7.17 4.46
C ALA A 153 -17.38 6.10 4.06
N PRO A 154 -18.48 5.92 4.82
CA PRO A 154 -19.50 4.91 4.53
C PRO A 154 -20.26 5.16 3.22
N ASP A 155 -20.03 6.31 2.60
CA ASP A 155 -20.63 6.72 1.33
C ASP A 155 -19.85 6.26 0.10
N LEU A 156 -18.65 5.66 0.29
CA LEU A 156 -17.85 5.10 -0.80
C LEU A 156 -18.30 3.66 -1.10
N ASN A 157 -18.41 3.31 -2.39
CA ASN A 157 -18.74 1.94 -2.80
C ASN A 157 -17.48 1.08 -2.90
N ILE A 158 -16.86 0.78 -1.75
CA ILE A 158 -15.67 -0.09 -1.70
C ILE A 158 -16.10 -1.56 -1.83
N VAL A 159 -15.67 -2.21 -2.90
CA VAL A 159 -16.05 -3.60 -3.24
C VAL A 159 -15.07 -4.65 -2.70
N GLY A 160 -13.88 -4.22 -2.28
CA GLY A 160 -12.89 -5.06 -1.60
C GLY A 160 -11.55 -4.38 -1.44
N ALA A 161 -10.73 -4.90 -0.53
CA ALA A 161 -9.35 -4.47 -0.33
C ALA A 161 -8.40 -5.65 -0.40
N ALA A 162 -7.30 -5.50 -1.14
CA ALA A 162 -6.22 -6.47 -1.24
C ALA A 162 -4.95 -5.88 -0.62
N GLU A 163 -4.38 -6.56 0.37
CA GLU A 163 -3.16 -6.09 1.04
C GLU A 163 -2.19 -7.23 1.31
N GLY A 164 -0.89 -6.94 1.25
CA GLY A 164 0.12 -7.95 1.57
C GLY A 164 1.42 -7.38 2.11
N GLY A 165 2.26 -8.25 2.69
CA GLY A 165 3.45 -7.79 3.39
C GLY A 165 3.08 -6.87 4.56
N ILE A 166 2.05 -7.22 5.33
CA ILE A 166 1.19 -6.29 6.08
C ILE A 166 1.84 -5.89 7.41
N PRO A 167 2.29 -4.63 7.59
CA PRO A 167 2.85 -4.16 8.86
C PRO A 167 1.72 -3.87 9.87
N ALA A 168 1.11 -4.93 10.38
CA ALA A 168 -0.08 -4.86 11.26
C ALA A 168 0.25 -4.27 12.64
N ASP A 169 1.46 -4.52 13.14
CA ASP A 169 1.97 -4.09 14.45
C ASP A 169 3.36 -3.46 14.27
N LEU A 170 3.46 -2.15 14.48
CA LEU A 170 4.72 -1.41 14.35
C LEU A 170 5.70 -1.72 15.50
N GLY A 171 5.21 -2.12 16.67
CA GLY A 171 6.04 -2.52 17.80
C GLY A 171 6.78 -3.82 17.50
N ALA A 172 6.05 -4.83 17.03
CA ALA A 172 6.63 -6.08 16.55
C ALA A 172 7.62 -5.88 15.39
N LEU A 173 7.36 -4.88 14.53
CA LEU A 173 8.26 -4.51 13.45
C LEU A 173 9.58 -3.92 13.99
N VAL A 174 9.51 -3.04 15.00
CA VAL A 174 10.70 -2.51 15.69
C VAL A 174 11.49 -3.62 16.36
N ASP A 175 10.82 -4.53 17.07
CA ASP A 175 11.46 -5.68 17.73
C ASP A 175 12.19 -6.59 16.74
N LEU A 176 11.56 -6.93 15.60
CA LEU A 176 12.20 -7.76 14.57
C LEU A 176 13.39 -7.05 13.90
N ALA A 177 13.27 -5.75 13.70
CA ALA A 177 14.25 -4.95 12.99
C ALA A 177 15.46 -4.57 13.85
N ASP A 178 15.34 -4.58 15.18
CA ASP A 178 16.44 -4.25 16.08
C ASP A 178 17.64 -5.17 15.84
N ASN A 179 18.80 -4.57 15.50
CA ASN A 179 20.02 -5.28 15.11
C ASN A 179 19.89 -6.16 13.84
N ASN A 180 18.87 -5.95 13.01
CA ASN A 180 18.59 -6.75 11.82
C ASN A 180 18.61 -5.92 10.52
N LEU A 181 18.51 -6.58 9.36
CA LEU A 181 18.63 -5.94 8.04
C LEU A 181 17.61 -4.80 7.85
N GLY A 182 16.40 -4.94 8.41
CA GLY A 182 15.32 -3.96 8.33
C GLY A 182 15.48 -2.71 9.21
N ALA A 183 16.51 -2.62 10.06
CA ALA A 183 16.66 -1.54 11.04
C ALA A 183 16.57 -0.13 10.41
N GLY A 184 17.20 0.06 9.24
CA GLY A 184 17.24 1.37 8.56
C GLY A 184 15.86 1.88 8.14
N ILE A 185 15.03 1.04 7.53
CA ILE A 185 13.69 1.42 7.06
C ILE A 185 12.73 1.59 8.24
N VAL A 186 12.78 0.69 9.23
CA VAL A 186 11.92 0.76 10.41
C VAL A 186 12.21 2.00 11.26
N LEU A 187 13.49 2.40 11.39
CA LEU A 187 13.84 3.68 12.01
C LEU A 187 13.24 4.88 11.25
N GLY A 188 13.19 4.80 9.92
CA GLY A 188 12.48 5.78 9.09
C GLY A 188 10.99 5.85 9.45
N GLY A 189 10.35 4.71 9.71
CA GLY A 189 8.97 4.59 10.18
C GLY A 189 8.76 5.28 11.52
N VAL A 190 9.62 5.01 12.51
CA VAL A 190 9.57 5.68 13.84
C VAL A 190 9.61 7.20 13.70
N PHE A 191 10.51 7.72 12.86
CA PHE A 191 10.61 9.15 12.58
C PHE A 191 9.43 9.70 11.76
N GLY A 192 8.79 8.85 10.95
CA GLY A 192 7.59 9.20 10.20
C GLY A 192 6.38 9.34 11.11
N VAL A 193 6.14 8.37 11.99
CA VAL A 193 5.05 8.38 12.98
C VAL A 193 5.18 9.62 13.86
N SER A 194 6.38 9.99 14.32
CA SER A 194 6.54 11.19 15.15
C SER A 194 6.12 12.50 14.45
N ARG A 195 5.94 12.53 13.13
CA ARG A 195 5.46 13.73 12.41
C ARG A 195 3.95 13.93 12.49
N ASP A 196 3.20 12.91 12.88
CA ASP A 196 1.75 12.97 13.10
C ASP A 196 1.35 12.82 14.58
N TYR A 197 2.28 12.36 15.43
CA TYR A 197 2.09 12.14 16.86
C TYR A 197 3.03 13.04 17.68
N PRO A 198 2.60 14.25 18.08
CA PRO A 198 3.45 15.24 18.78
C PRO A 198 4.09 14.72 20.07
N GLU A 199 3.38 13.90 20.82
CA GLU A 199 3.85 13.24 22.03
C GLU A 199 5.04 12.30 21.75
N LEU A 200 5.02 11.59 20.61
CA LEU A 200 6.16 10.79 20.19
C LEU A 200 7.33 11.70 19.78
N ALA A 201 7.07 12.81 19.09
CA ALA A 201 8.13 13.76 18.74
C ALA A 201 8.84 14.34 19.97
N GLU A 202 8.10 14.69 21.02
CA GLU A 202 8.65 15.15 22.30
C GLU A 202 9.47 14.04 22.98
N TYR A 203 8.98 12.80 22.95
CA TYR A 203 9.72 11.65 23.44
C TYR A 203 11.03 11.45 22.67
N LEU A 204 11.01 11.51 21.33
CA LEU A 204 12.21 11.40 20.50
C LEU A 204 13.22 12.52 20.80
N ASP A 205 12.79 13.77 20.95
CA ASP A 205 13.71 14.86 21.29
C ASP A 205 14.34 14.68 22.68
N THR A 206 13.58 14.14 23.64
CA THR A 206 14.07 13.94 25.01
C THR A 206 15.00 12.74 25.12
N HIS A 207 14.64 11.62 24.49
CA HIS A 207 15.25 10.31 24.74
C HIS A 207 16.18 9.81 23.65
N LEU A 208 16.21 10.40 22.45
CA LEU A 208 17.26 10.04 21.49
C LEU A 208 18.62 10.51 21.98
N ASN A 209 19.57 9.58 21.99
CA ASN A 209 20.97 9.90 22.25
C ASN A 209 21.57 10.71 21.08
N PRO A 210 22.81 11.23 21.20
CA PRO A 210 23.42 12.07 20.17
C PRO A 210 23.49 11.41 18.78
N LEU A 211 23.66 10.08 18.70
CA LEU A 211 23.63 9.36 17.44
C LEU A 211 22.21 9.36 16.87
N GLY A 212 21.20 8.98 17.67
CA GLY A 212 19.79 8.98 17.29
C GLY A 212 19.33 10.34 16.73
N LYS A 213 19.71 11.45 17.37
CA LYS A 213 19.40 12.81 16.89
C LYS A 213 20.05 13.13 15.55
N GLN A 214 21.30 12.70 15.33
CA GLN A 214 21.96 12.86 14.02
C GLN A 214 21.27 12.02 12.94
N LEU A 215 20.82 10.80 13.27
CA LEU A 215 20.09 9.95 12.33
C LEU A 215 18.74 10.54 11.97
N LEU A 216 18.01 11.08 12.93
CA LEU A 216 16.76 11.81 12.68
C LEU A 216 16.97 12.92 11.65
N ALA A 217 18.01 13.75 11.84
CA ALA A 217 18.34 14.81 10.90
C ALA A 217 18.75 14.27 9.51
N ALA A 218 19.62 13.25 9.47
CA ALA A 218 20.14 12.69 8.22
C ALA A 218 19.06 11.97 7.40
N LYS A 219 18.13 11.28 8.06
CA LYS A 219 17.06 10.50 7.43
C LYS A 219 15.83 11.33 7.07
N SER A 220 15.68 12.54 7.63
CA SER A 220 14.47 13.36 7.49
C SER A 220 14.05 13.73 6.06
N ASN A 221 14.92 13.57 5.07
CA ASN A 221 14.58 13.83 3.66
C ASN A 221 14.87 12.65 2.74
N LEU A 222 15.19 11.46 3.25
CA LEU A 222 15.57 10.33 2.41
C LEU A 222 14.36 9.59 1.88
N CYS A 223 14.46 9.11 0.64
CA CYS A 223 13.50 8.18 0.06
C CYS A 223 13.84 6.71 0.40
N VAL A 224 12.89 5.80 0.16
CA VAL A 224 12.90 4.39 0.58
C VAL A 224 14.23 3.65 0.40
N SER A 225 14.90 3.79 -0.76
CA SER A 225 16.19 3.11 -0.97
C SER A 225 17.26 3.58 0.00
N TYR A 226 17.31 4.88 0.27
CA TYR A 226 18.27 5.46 1.21
C TYR A 226 17.82 5.34 2.66
N GLN A 227 16.51 5.28 2.93
CA GLN A 227 16.01 4.89 4.25
C GLN A 227 16.48 3.49 4.62
N SER A 228 16.34 2.55 3.68
CA SER A 228 16.70 1.15 3.86
C SER A 228 18.21 0.93 3.92
N ALA A 229 18.96 1.53 3.00
CA ALA A 229 20.41 1.28 2.88
C ALA A 229 21.26 1.98 3.94
N LEU A 230 20.73 3.05 4.57
CA LEU A 230 21.47 3.78 5.60
C LEU A 230 21.25 3.14 6.97
N LEU A 231 22.29 2.43 7.43
CA LEU A 231 22.40 1.74 8.72
C LEU A 231 21.51 0.49 8.86
N PRO A 232 21.64 -0.50 7.95
CA PRO A 232 21.12 -1.83 8.24
C PRO A 232 21.82 -2.38 9.49
N PHE A 233 21.14 -3.22 10.25
CA PHE A 233 21.66 -3.85 11.48
C PHE A 233 21.98 -2.90 12.64
N VAL A 234 21.52 -1.64 12.61
CA VAL A 234 21.69 -0.74 13.75
C VAL A 234 20.89 -1.24 14.96
N ASN A 235 21.47 -1.07 16.15
CA ASN A 235 20.78 -1.26 17.42
C ASN A 235 19.79 -0.10 17.61
N LEU A 236 18.51 -0.33 17.28
CA LEU A 236 17.42 0.63 17.40
C LEU A 236 17.17 0.98 18.86
N SER A 237 17.06 -0.02 19.74
CA SER A 237 16.81 0.21 21.17
C SER A 237 17.93 1.03 21.81
N GLY A 238 19.17 0.78 21.40
CA GLY A 238 20.37 1.52 21.81
C GLY A 238 20.47 2.97 21.29
N LEU A 239 19.55 3.45 20.44
CA LEU A 239 19.46 4.87 20.08
C LEU A 239 18.73 5.70 21.14
N PHE A 240 18.10 5.04 22.12
CA PHE A 240 17.29 5.68 23.15
C PHE A 240 17.91 5.55 24.53
N ASP A 241 17.94 6.67 25.25
CA ASP A 241 18.28 6.71 26.67
C ASP A 241 16.99 6.43 27.48
N SER A 242 16.49 5.19 27.39
CA SER A 242 15.26 4.74 28.06
C SER A 242 15.53 4.37 29.53
N PRO A 243 14.83 4.98 30.51
CA PRO A 243 14.99 4.63 31.92
C PRO A 243 14.62 3.18 32.27
N SER A 244 13.70 2.56 31.51
CA SER A 244 13.27 1.18 31.67
C SER A 244 14.22 0.17 30.99
N GLY A 245 15.15 0.65 30.16
CA GLY A 245 16.03 -0.18 29.33
C GLY A 245 15.40 -0.67 28.02
N ASP A 246 14.09 -0.50 27.84
CA ASP A 246 13.36 -0.82 26.60
C ASP A 246 12.49 0.40 26.22
N PRO A 247 12.78 1.11 25.11
CA PRO A 247 11.99 2.25 24.70
C PRO A 247 10.55 1.89 24.32
N LEU A 248 10.25 0.63 23.96
CA LEU A 248 8.90 0.20 23.63
C LEU A 248 7.99 0.06 24.86
N ARG A 249 8.54 0.10 26.07
CA ARG A 249 7.79 0.05 27.34
C ARG A 249 7.54 1.41 27.96
N ASP A 250 7.95 2.49 27.28
CA ASP A 250 7.58 3.83 27.72
C ASP A 250 6.07 4.04 27.45
N PRO A 251 5.29 4.55 28.43
CA PRO A 251 3.85 4.75 28.25
C PRO A 251 3.46 5.62 27.06
N VAL A 252 4.30 6.58 26.67
CA VAL A 252 4.07 7.41 25.47
C VAL A 252 4.22 6.56 24.21
N VAL A 253 5.25 5.72 24.16
CA VAL A 253 5.52 4.84 23.02
C VAL A 253 4.45 3.77 22.91
N GLU A 254 4.10 3.09 23.99
CA GLU A 254 3.03 2.08 24.02
C GLU A 254 1.69 2.66 23.51
N SER A 255 1.34 3.86 23.98
CA SER A 255 0.11 4.56 23.55
C SER A 255 0.11 4.93 22.06
N VAL A 256 1.27 5.26 21.49
CA VAL A 256 1.37 5.57 20.06
C VAL A 256 1.32 4.29 19.23
N LEU A 257 2.03 3.23 19.66
CA LEU A 257 2.02 1.93 18.99
C LEU A 257 0.60 1.35 18.92
N ASP A 258 -0.12 1.32 20.06
CA ASP A 258 -1.52 0.89 20.13
C ASP A 258 -2.41 1.64 19.12
N ARG A 259 -2.28 2.97 19.03
CA ARG A 259 -3.07 3.77 18.07
C ARG A 259 -2.67 3.59 16.61
N THR A 260 -1.46 3.09 16.33
CA THR A 260 -1.01 2.80 14.95
C THR A 260 -1.27 1.36 14.53
N GLU A 261 -1.53 0.47 15.49
CA GLU A 261 -1.83 -0.94 15.25
C GLU A 261 -3.12 -1.10 14.45
N MET A 262 -3.18 -2.13 13.60
CA MET A 262 -4.43 -2.58 12.98
C MET A 262 -5.17 -3.56 13.90
N GLY A 263 -6.46 -3.76 13.68
CA GLY A 263 -7.30 -4.68 14.46
C GLY A 263 -8.30 -3.98 15.38
N HIS A 264 -8.32 -2.64 15.40
CA HIS A 264 -9.28 -1.88 16.22
C HIS A 264 -10.69 -1.87 15.65
N ARG A 265 -10.85 -2.15 14.35
CA ARG A 265 -12.16 -2.24 13.68
C ARG A 265 -12.13 -3.30 12.59
N VAL A 266 -13.08 -4.23 12.63
CA VAL A 266 -13.23 -5.19 11.54
C VAL A 266 -13.70 -4.47 10.27
N PRO A 267 -12.98 -4.60 9.13
CA PRO A 267 -13.43 -4.06 7.85
C PRO A 267 -14.82 -4.58 7.46
N ASP A 268 -15.69 -3.70 6.99
CA ASP A 268 -17.04 -4.04 6.50
C ASP A 268 -17.04 -4.55 5.04
N VAL A 269 -15.88 -4.46 4.38
CA VAL A 269 -15.63 -4.91 3.00
C VAL A 269 -14.87 -6.23 2.98
N PRO A 270 -14.93 -7.02 1.88
CA PRO A 270 -14.07 -8.20 1.75
C PRO A 270 -12.60 -7.82 1.78
N MET A 271 -11.79 -8.67 2.41
CA MET A 271 -10.34 -8.55 2.50
C MET A 271 -9.65 -9.73 1.81
N PHE A 272 -8.68 -9.44 0.95
CA PHE A 272 -7.68 -10.41 0.47
C PHE A 272 -6.33 -10.06 1.06
N MET A 273 -5.91 -10.84 2.04
CA MET A 273 -4.67 -10.66 2.76
C MET A 273 -3.66 -11.70 2.27
N TYR A 274 -2.40 -11.32 2.07
CA TYR A 274 -1.35 -12.26 1.69
C TYR A 274 -0.01 -11.92 2.34
N GLN A 275 0.71 -12.95 2.77
CA GLN A 275 1.94 -12.76 3.55
C GLN A 275 2.96 -13.85 3.24
N ALA A 276 4.24 -13.48 3.21
CA ALA A 276 5.31 -14.45 3.12
C ALA A 276 5.51 -15.05 4.52
N ASN A 277 5.48 -16.37 4.62
CA ASN A 277 5.72 -17.03 5.90
C ASN A 277 7.16 -16.78 6.42
N PRO A 278 8.22 -16.87 5.59
CA PRO A 278 9.59 -16.52 6.00
C PRO A 278 9.91 -15.04 5.72
N ASP A 279 8.95 -14.14 5.91
CA ASP A 279 9.18 -12.70 5.76
C ASP A 279 10.14 -12.18 6.84
N TRP A 280 11.29 -11.67 6.39
CA TRP A 280 12.37 -11.20 7.25
C TRP A 280 12.22 -9.74 7.67
N LEU A 281 11.30 -8.99 7.05
CA LEU A 281 11.08 -7.57 7.31
C LEU A 281 9.78 -7.35 8.07
N VAL A 282 8.69 -7.99 7.64
CA VAL A 282 7.36 -7.88 8.22
C VAL A 282 6.94 -9.27 8.73
N PRO A 283 6.97 -9.51 10.06
CA PRO A 283 6.76 -10.85 10.59
C PRO A 283 5.34 -11.35 10.34
N VAL A 284 5.19 -12.63 9.98
CA VAL A 284 3.88 -13.26 9.73
C VAL A 284 2.99 -13.32 10.98
N GLY A 285 3.58 -13.43 12.17
CA GLY A 285 2.84 -13.59 13.43
C GLY A 285 1.84 -12.47 13.73
N PRO A 286 2.22 -11.18 13.70
CA PRO A 286 1.27 -10.08 13.81
C PRO A 286 0.15 -10.08 12.76
N VAL A 287 0.44 -10.56 11.54
CA VAL A 287 -0.59 -10.71 10.50
C VAL A 287 -1.58 -11.84 10.83
N ASP A 288 -1.09 -12.97 11.34
CA ASP A 288 -1.94 -14.05 11.86
C ASP A 288 -2.86 -13.52 12.98
N THR A 289 -2.31 -12.74 13.93
CA THR A 289 -3.08 -12.11 15.02
C THR A 289 -4.14 -11.14 14.50
N LEU A 290 -3.81 -10.33 13.49
CA LEU A 290 -4.76 -9.40 12.86
C LEU A 290 -5.92 -10.15 12.21
N VAL A 291 -5.62 -11.20 11.43
CA VAL A 291 -6.63 -12.04 10.80
C VAL A 291 -7.51 -12.70 11.85
N ASP A 292 -6.92 -13.29 12.89
CA ASP A 292 -7.67 -13.90 14.00
C ASP A 292 -8.59 -12.88 14.68
N THR A 293 -8.12 -11.64 14.86
CA THR A 293 -8.89 -10.54 15.45
C THR A 293 -10.10 -10.17 14.57
N TYR A 294 -9.90 -9.96 13.28
CA TYR A 294 -11.00 -9.70 12.34
C TYR A 294 -12.01 -10.85 12.33
N CYS A 295 -11.53 -12.09 12.36
CA CYS A 295 -12.35 -13.28 12.29
C CYS A 295 -13.13 -13.62 13.57
N GLN A 296 -12.95 -12.83 14.65
CA GLN A 296 -13.86 -12.88 15.80
C GLN A 296 -15.26 -12.34 15.45
N ASP A 297 -15.37 -11.46 14.44
CA ASP A 297 -16.66 -11.03 13.92
C ASP A 297 -17.22 -12.08 12.93
N PRO A 298 -18.43 -12.63 13.17
CA PRO A 298 -19.03 -13.62 12.28
C PRO A 298 -19.37 -13.08 10.88
N ASN A 299 -19.37 -11.76 10.68
CA ASN A 299 -19.62 -11.12 9.39
C ASN A 299 -18.33 -10.78 8.63
N ALA A 300 -17.16 -11.00 9.23
CA ALA A 300 -15.89 -10.78 8.56
C ALA A 300 -15.78 -11.65 7.30
N ARG A 301 -15.17 -11.07 6.25
CA ARG A 301 -14.94 -11.74 4.96
C ARG A 301 -13.47 -11.63 4.61
N VAL A 302 -12.68 -12.54 5.15
CA VAL A 302 -11.21 -12.52 4.99
C VAL A 302 -10.75 -13.77 4.25
N THR A 303 -10.03 -13.57 3.16
CA THR A 303 -9.23 -14.62 2.52
C THR A 303 -7.76 -14.31 2.77
N TYR A 304 -7.10 -15.14 3.57
CA TYR A 304 -5.71 -14.98 3.93
C TYR A 304 -4.84 -16.09 3.31
N THR A 305 -3.81 -15.71 2.56
CA THR A 305 -2.87 -16.65 1.92
C THR A 305 -1.45 -16.46 2.43
N ARG A 306 -0.86 -17.53 2.97
CA ARG A 306 0.54 -17.58 3.39
C ARG A 306 1.38 -18.29 2.33
N ASP A 307 2.37 -17.58 1.78
CA ASP A 307 3.32 -18.10 0.79
C ASP A 307 4.58 -18.60 1.48
N HIS A 308 4.99 -19.84 1.22
CA HIS A 308 6.12 -20.49 1.91
C HIS A 308 7.44 -20.47 1.12
N ALA A 309 7.45 -20.01 -0.13
CA ALA A 309 8.65 -19.98 -0.98
C ALA A 309 9.13 -18.56 -1.31
N SER A 310 8.36 -17.54 -0.95
CA SER A 310 8.71 -16.12 -1.10
C SER A 310 9.22 -15.54 0.21
N GLU A 311 10.04 -14.50 0.12
CA GLU A 311 10.29 -13.56 1.22
C GLU A 311 9.63 -12.20 0.92
N HIS A 312 9.89 -11.17 1.74
CA HIS A 312 9.21 -9.88 1.65
C HIS A 312 9.23 -9.26 0.24
N LEU A 313 10.37 -9.26 -0.44
CA LEU A 313 10.52 -8.54 -1.72
C LEU A 313 10.04 -9.37 -2.92
N SER A 314 10.18 -10.68 -2.86
CA SER A 314 9.78 -11.61 -3.91
C SER A 314 8.28 -11.88 -3.89
N LEU A 315 7.63 -11.80 -2.73
CA LEU A 315 6.18 -11.98 -2.66
C LEU A 315 5.43 -10.85 -3.38
N GLU A 316 5.91 -9.61 -3.33
CA GLU A 316 5.29 -8.45 -4.01
C GLU A 316 4.94 -8.77 -5.47
N PRO A 317 5.91 -9.06 -6.36
CA PRO A 317 5.57 -9.46 -7.71
C PRO A 317 4.76 -10.75 -7.69
N VAL A 318 5.20 -11.81 -7.00
CA VAL A 318 4.57 -13.16 -7.01
C VAL A 318 3.05 -13.12 -6.77
N ALA A 319 2.58 -12.27 -5.87
CA ALA A 319 1.17 -12.15 -5.49
C ALA A 319 0.38 -11.11 -6.29
N ALA A 320 1.02 -10.17 -7.00
CA ALA A 320 0.36 -9.05 -7.67
C ALA A 320 -0.76 -9.50 -8.62
N ALA A 321 -0.53 -10.55 -9.42
CA ALA A 321 -1.55 -11.10 -10.31
C ALA A 321 -2.75 -11.69 -9.55
N SER A 322 -2.51 -12.34 -8.41
CA SER A 322 -3.58 -12.90 -7.56
C SER A 322 -4.43 -11.78 -6.95
N ALA A 323 -3.80 -10.73 -6.44
CA ALA A 323 -4.48 -9.56 -5.88
C ALA A 323 -5.36 -8.86 -6.93
N LEU A 324 -4.82 -8.61 -8.12
CA LEU A 324 -5.57 -8.01 -9.24
C LEU A 324 -6.74 -8.89 -9.69
N MET A 325 -6.54 -10.21 -9.78
CA MET A 325 -7.62 -11.14 -10.14
C MET A 325 -8.73 -11.18 -9.09
N TRP A 326 -8.36 -11.20 -7.82
CA TRP A 326 -9.33 -11.19 -6.73
C TRP A 326 -10.14 -9.89 -6.72
N LEU A 327 -9.50 -8.74 -6.98
CA LEU A 327 -10.18 -7.45 -7.13
C LEU A 327 -11.09 -7.41 -8.36
N ARG A 328 -10.64 -7.99 -9.49
CA ARG A 328 -11.48 -8.11 -10.70
C ARG A 328 -12.77 -8.85 -10.40
N ASP A 329 -12.72 -9.96 -9.66
CA ASP A 329 -13.92 -10.70 -9.28
C ASP A 329 -14.90 -9.82 -8.49
N ARG A 330 -14.41 -8.96 -7.58
CA ARG A 330 -15.25 -7.99 -6.85
C ARG A 330 -15.86 -6.95 -7.79
N PHE A 331 -15.07 -6.41 -8.71
CA PHE A 331 -15.55 -5.46 -9.72
C PHE A 331 -16.60 -6.06 -10.67
N ASP A 332 -16.46 -7.34 -11.01
CA ASP A 332 -17.40 -8.08 -11.87
C ASP A 332 -18.65 -8.56 -11.10
N GLY A 333 -18.79 -8.18 -9.82
CA GLY A 333 -19.93 -8.53 -8.97
C GLY A 333 -19.92 -9.98 -8.49
N VAL A 334 -18.80 -10.69 -8.61
CA VAL A 334 -18.62 -12.03 -8.05
C VAL A 334 -18.47 -11.91 -6.53
N PRO A 335 -19.40 -12.46 -5.74
CA PRO A 335 -19.37 -12.34 -4.29
C PRO A 335 -18.07 -12.92 -3.71
N ALA A 336 -17.53 -12.26 -2.68
CA ALA A 336 -16.50 -12.87 -1.83
C ALA A 336 -17.11 -14.00 -0.99
N ASP A 337 -16.29 -15.00 -0.68
CA ASP A 337 -16.70 -16.08 0.24
C ASP A 337 -17.13 -15.48 1.60
N ALA A 338 -18.12 -16.11 2.21
CA ALA A 338 -18.55 -15.74 3.55
C ALA A 338 -17.57 -16.27 4.60
N GLY A 339 -17.33 -15.49 5.65
CA GLY A 339 -16.44 -15.87 6.74
C GLY A 339 -14.97 -15.72 6.40
N CYS A 340 -14.14 -16.35 7.23
CA CYS A 340 -12.70 -16.30 7.11
C CYS A 340 -12.10 -17.60 6.60
N THR A 341 -11.10 -17.50 5.74
CA THR A 341 -10.29 -18.65 5.29
C THR A 341 -8.81 -18.30 5.32
N THR A 342 -8.00 -19.20 5.89
CA THR A 342 -6.54 -19.12 5.85
C THR A 342 -6.00 -20.29 5.04
N ARG A 343 -5.08 -20.03 4.11
CA ARG A 343 -4.49 -21.02 3.21
C ARG A 343 -2.98 -20.91 3.23
N ASP A 344 -2.32 -22.06 3.35
CA ASP A 344 -0.86 -22.18 3.17
C ASP A 344 -0.57 -22.73 1.78
N VAL A 345 0.27 -22.04 1.02
CA VAL A 345 0.67 -22.46 -0.32
C VAL A 345 2.19 -22.52 -0.46
N GLY A 346 2.68 -23.46 -1.27
CA GLY A 346 4.11 -23.54 -1.58
C GLY A 346 4.59 -22.24 -2.23
N SER A 347 3.88 -21.78 -3.26
CA SER A 347 4.01 -20.42 -3.77
C SER A 347 2.73 -20.00 -4.50
N MET A 348 2.32 -18.75 -4.40
CA MET A 348 1.22 -18.16 -5.17
C MET A 348 1.54 -18.12 -6.68
N ALA A 349 2.83 -18.13 -7.06
CA ALA A 349 3.23 -18.24 -8.48
C ALA A 349 2.83 -19.58 -9.12
N LEU A 350 2.52 -20.61 -8.32
CA LEU A 350 2.09 -21.91 -8.80
C LEU A 350 0.59 -21.96 -9.14
N ASP A 351 -0.17 -20.90 -8.84
CA ASP A 351 -1.55 -20.81 -9.28
C ASP A 351 -1.62 -20.55 -10.80
N GLN A 352 -1.93 -21.60 -11.55
CA GLN A 352 -2.03 -21.56 -13.02
C GLN A 352 -3.10 -20.58 -13.51
N ALA A 353 -4.10 -20.25 -12.69
CA ALA A 353 -5.13 -19.27 -13.05
C ALA A 353 -4.53 -17.87 -13.23
N THR A 354 -3.40 -17.58 -12.60
CA THR A 354 -2.73 -16.27 -12.63
C THR A 354 -1.80 -16.09 -13.83
N TRP A 355 -1.36 -17.17 -14.47
CA TRP A 355 -0.36 -17.13 -15.54
C TRP A 355 -0.76 -16.26 -16.74
N PRO A 356 -2.04 -16.24 -17.20
CA PRO A 356 -2.45 -15.31 -18.26
C PRO A 356 -2.33 -13.84 -17.86
N VAL A 357 -2.64 -13.49 -16.61
CA VAL A 357 -2.53 -12.12 -16.10
C VAL A 357 -1.07 -11.70 -15.99
N TRP A 358 -0.20 -12.60 -15.55
CA TRP A 358 1.25 -12.37 -15.61
C TRP A 358 1.74 -12.07 -17.01
N SER A 359 1.30 -12.86 -17.99
CA SER A 359 1.70 -12.67 -19.37
C SER A 359 1.22 -11.33 -19.95
N SER A 360 0.05 -10.83 -19.52
CA SER A 360 -0.42 -9.51 -19.93
C SER A 360 0.36 -8.39 -19.25
N ILE A 361 0.64 -8.48 -17.95
CA ILE A 361 1.46 -7.46 -17.24
C ILE A 361 2.82 -7.29 -17.93
N VAL A 362 3.50 -8.40 -18.23
CA VAL A 362 4.78 -8.38 -18.95
C VAL A 362 4.62 -7.86 -20.37
N GLY A 363 3.58 -8.31 -21.09
CA GLY A 363 3.29 -7.87 -22.45
C GLY A 363 2.99 -6.37 -22.55
N ASP A 364 2.20 -5.83 -21.64
CA ASP A 364 1.80 -4.42 -21.57
C ASP A 364 2.99 -3.54 -21.18
N THR A 365 3.86 -4.02 -20.29
CA THR A 365 5.13 -3.37 -19.96
C THR A 365 6.04 -3.26 -21.19
N ILE A 366 6.13 -4.31 -22.01
CA ILE A 366 6.90 -4.28 -23.26
C ILE A 366 6.25 -3.34 -24.27
N ALA A 367 4.91 -3.35 -24.39
CA ALA A 367 4.18 -2.49 -25.30
C ALA A 367 4.33 -1.00 -24.95
N SER A 368 4.33 -0.66 -23.66
CA SER A 368 4.52 0.72 -23.18
C SER A 368 5.94 1.23 -23.47
N LEU A 369 6.97 0.37 -23.31
CA LEU A 369 8.35 0.68 -23.71
C LEU A 369 8.49 0.96 -25.22
N LEU A 370 7.59 0.41 -26.03
CA LEU A 370 7.53 0.62 -27.49
C LEU A 370 6.61 1.79 -27.90
N GLY A 371 6.10 2.57 -26.94
CA GLY A 371 5.28 3.75 -27.18
C GLY A 371 3.83 3.45 -27.60
N GLN A 372 3.33 2.23 -27.34
CA GLN A 372 1.93 1.89 -27.56
C GLN A 372 1.07 2.34 -26.36
N PRO A 373 -0.20 2.77 -26.59
CA PRO A 373 -1.13 3.08 -25.51
C PRO A 373 -1.48 1.82 -24.69
N ILE A 374 -1.58 1.98 -23.37
CA ILE A 374 -1.82 0.89 -22.41
C ILE A 374 -3.32 0.72 -22.17
N GLY A 375 -3.92 -0.39 -22.58
CA GLY A 375 -5.36 -0.62 -22.49
C GLY A 375 -6.10 -0.07 -23.72
N THR A 376 -6.73 -0.97 -24.48
CA THR A 376 -7.51 -0.66 -25.69
C THR A 376 -8.96 -1.08 -25.54
#